data_AF-A0A538NK26-F1
#
_entry.id   AF-A0A538NK26-F1
#
_cell.length_a   1.000
_cell.length_b   1.000
_cell.length_c   1.000
_cell.angle_alpha   90.00
_cell.angle_beta   90.00
_cell.angle_gamma   90.00
#
_symmetry.space_group_name_H-M   'P 1'
#
loop_
_entity.id
_entity.type
_entity.pdbx_description
1 polymer ?
#
loop_
_entity_poly.entity_id
_entity_poly.type
_entity_poly.pdbx_seq_one_letter_code
_entity_poly.pdbx_strand_id
1 'polypeptide(L)'
;MALGDKAAALALSERAIAVNPIEKDALVGPIPIEILARVTAQMGEPDRAIVALRKLLSIPGAGAFPAGPLTPALLRLDPMFDSLRNDPRFEKLVASPAPNDAKQ
;
A
#
# COMPACT_ATOMS: atom_id res chain seq x y z
N MET A 1 -14.62 -10.15 -5.35
CA MET A 1 -14.36 -11.40 -4.59
C MET A 1 -12.92 -11.81 -4.85
N ALA A 2 -12.11 -12.01 -3.80
CA ALA A 2 -10.77 -12.56 -3.94
C ALA A 2 -10.86 -14.04 -4.35
N LEU A 3 -9.86 -14.57 -5.05
CA LEU A 3 -9.80 -15.93 -5.63
C LEU A 3 -9.77 -17.09 -4.60
N GLY A 4 -10.16 -16.85 -3.35
CA GLY A 4 -10.29 -17.87 -2.30
C GLY A 4 -8.97 -18.30 -1.65
N ASP A 5 -7.84 -18.21 -2.36
CA ASP A 5 -6.52 -18.60 -1.86
C ASP A 5 -5.70 -17.40 -1.35
N LYS A 6 -5.92 -17.08 -0.07
CA LYS A 6 -5.23 -15.99 0.63
C LYS A 6 -3.73 -16.25 0.79
N ALA A 7 -3.33 -17.51 0.98
CA ALA A 7 -1.93 -17.87 1.21
C ALA A 7 -1.11 -17.76 -0.07
N ALA A 8 -1.65 -18.22 -1.20
CA ALA A 8 -1.01 -18.06 -2.50
C ALA A 8 -0.87 -16.58 -2.89
N ALA A 9 -1.89 -15.75 -2.63
CA ALA A 9 -1.83 -14.32 -2.89
C ALA A 9 -0.68 -13.65 -2.12
N LEU A 10 -0.54 -13.98 -0.84
CA LEU A 10 0.54 -13.46 -0.01
C LEU A 10 1.93 -13.89 -0.52
N ALA A 11 2.12 -15.18 -0.76
CA ALA A 11 3.38 -15.74 -1.23
C ALA A 11 3.81 -15.14 -2.58
N LEU A 12 2.84 -14.91 -3.48
CA LEU A 12 3.10 -14.27 -4.76
C LEU A 12 3.49 -12.80 -4.61
N SER A 13 2.82 -12.04 -3.74
CA SER A 13 3.19 -10.65 -3.46
C SER A 13 4.59 -10.53 -2.86
N GLU A 14 4.94 -11.38 -1.89
CA GLU A 14 6.29 -11.41 -1.30
C GLU A 14 7.37 -11.77 -2.33
N ARG A 15 7.11 -12.80 -3.15
CA ARG A 15 8.02 -13.18 -4.23
C ARG A 15 8.20 -12.03 -5.23
N ALA A 16 7.14 -11.31 -5.58
CA ALA A 16 7.22 -10.18 -6.48
C ALA A 16 8.07 -9.03 -5.90
N ILE A 17 8.00 -8.77 -4.59
CA ILE A 17 8.88 -7.80 -3.90
C ILE A 17 10.35 -8.26 -3.97
N ALA A 18 10.60 -9.56 -3.78
CA ALA A 18 11.97 -10.10 -3.82
C ALA A 18 12.57 -10.06 -5.25
N VAL A 19 11.75 -10.27 -6.27
CA VAL A 19 12.18 -10.24 -7.69
C VAL A 19 12.39 -8.81 -8.18
N ASN A 20 11.53 -7.86 -7.77
CA ASN A 20 11.64 -6.46 -8.16
C ASN A 20 11.75 -5.51 -6.95
N PRO A 21 12.92 -5.43 -6.31
CA PRO A 21 13.12 -4.51 -5.21
C PRO A 21 13.11 -3.05 -5.69
N ILE A 22 12.55 -2.14 -4.90
CA ILE A 22 12.46 -0.70 -5.21
C ILE A 22 13.84 -0.11 -5.53
N GLU A 23 14.88 -0.61 -4.86
CA GLU A 23 16.26 -0.17 -5.01
C GLU A 23 16.81 -0.43 -6.44
N LYS A 24 16.21 -1.38 -7.18
CA LYS A 24 16.56 -1.68 -8.57
C LYS A 24 15.60 -1.02 -9.57
N ASP A 25 14.34 -0.85 -9.18
CA ASP A 25 13.31 -0.27 -10.02
C ASP A 25 12.36 0.59 -9.18
N ALA A 26 12.64 1.89 -9.14
CA ALA A 26 11.83 2.84 -8.39
C ALA A 26 10.46 3.10 -9.04
N LEU A 27 10.28 2.74 -10.32
CA LEU A 27 9.04 2.97 -11.06
C LEU A 27 8.05 1.82 -10.83
N VAL A 28 8.49 0.58 -10.96
CA VAL A 28 7.64 -0.62 -10.89
C VAL A 28 7.80 -1.37 -9.57
N GLY A 29 8.93 -1.23 -8.87
CA GLY A 29 9.19 -1.88 -7.58
C GLY A 29 8.20 -1.54 -6.45
N PRO A 30 7.54 -0.37 -6.44
CA PRO A 30 6.44 -0.11 -5.49
C PRO A 30 5.16 -0.92 -5.75
N ILE A 31 4.92 -1.40 -6.98
CA ILE A 31 3.67 -2.08 -7.36
C ILE A 31 3.43 -3.36 -6.52
N PRO A 32 4.40 -4.30 -6.41
CA PRO A 32 4.24 -5.48 -5.56
C PRO A 32 3.95 -5.17 -4.09
N ILE A 33 4.45 -4.03 -3.58
CA ILE A 33 4.27 -3.62 -2.19
C ILE A 33 2.85 -3.10 -1.98
N GLU A 34 2.29 -2.38 -2.95
CA GLU A 34 0.88 -1.98 -2.90
C GLU A 34 -0.05 -3.19 -2.95
N ILE A 35 0.26 -4.17 -3.80
CA ILE A 35 -0.50 -5.43 -3.86
C ILE A 35 -0.44 -6.15 -2.50
N LEU A 36 0.74 -6.23 -1.88
CA LEU A 36 0.89 -6.82 -0.55
C LEU A 36 0.06 -6.07 0.51
N ALA A 37 0.08 -4.74 0.51
CA ALA A 37 -0.70 -3.92 1.45
C ALA A 37 -2.20 -4.21 1.34
N ARG A 38 -2.70 -4.33 0.11
CA ARG A 38 -4.10 -4.65 -0.19
C ARG A 38 -4.48 -6.07 0.23
N VAL A 39 -3.63 -7.06 -0.07
CA VAL A 39 -3.85 -8.46 0.32
C VAL A 39 -3.88 -8.59 1.84
N THR A 40 -2.89 -8.05 2.54
CA THR A 40 -2.79 -8.13 4.00
C THR A 40 -3.93 -7.38 4.71
N ALA A 41 -4.38 -6.25 4.16
CA ALA A 41 -5.58 -5.56 4.65
C ALA A 41 -6.84 -6.43 4.54
N GLN A 42 -7.04 -7.13 3.41
CA GLN A 42 -8.18 -8.03 3.21
C GLN A 42 -8.07 -9.35 3.99
N MET A 43 -6.86 -9.76 4.36
CA MET A 43 -6.63 -10.93 5.21
C MET A 43 -6.88 -10.67 6.69
N GLY A 44 -7.06 -9.41 7.10
CA GLY A 44 -7.17 -9.05 8.51
C GLY A 44 -5.82 -9.04 9.23
N GLU A 45 -4.73 -8.78 8.49
CA GLU A 45 -3.37 -8.61 9.03
C GLU A 45 -2.99 -7.12 9.03
N PRO A 46 -3.56 -6.30 9.93
CA PRO A 46 -3.41 -4.85 9.90
C PRO A 46 -1.96 -4.40 10.09
N ASP A 47 -1.19 -5.10 10.92
CA ASP A 47 0.23 -4.79 11.16
C ASP A 47 1.04 -4.77 9.87
N ARG A 48 0.88 -5.82 9.05
CA ARG A 48 1.63 -5.99 7.81
C ARG A 48 1.17 -5.02 6.74
N ALA A 49 -0.14 -4.77 6.66
CA ALA A 49 -0.70 -3.78 5.76
C ALA A 49 -0.16 -2.37 6.08
N ILE A 50 -0.19 -1.97 7.35
CA ILE A 50 0.28 -0.66 7.81
C ILE A 50 1.78 -0.47 7.52
N VAL A 51 2.61 -1.50 7.72
CA VAL A 51 4.04 -1.44 7.41
C VAL A 51 4.27 -1.23 5.91
N ALA A 52 3.55 -1.95 5.05
CA ALA A 52 3.64 -1.79 3.60
C ALA A 52 3.17 -0.39 3.15
N LEU A 53 2.05 0.10 3.69
CA LEU A 53 1.52 1.44 3.42
C LEU A 53 2.48 2.56 3.83
N ARG A 54 3.14 2.44 4.99
CA ARG A 54 4.18 3.39 5.43
C ARG A 54 5.34 3.47 4.43
N LYS A 55 5.79 2.31 3.94
CA LYS A 55 6.89 2.26 2.95
C LYS A 55 6.47 2.93 1.64
N LEU A 56 5.25 2.67 1.17
CA LEU A 56 4.73 3.30 -0.06
C LEU A 56 4.59 4.82 0.08
N LEU A 57 4.01 5.31 1.18
CA LEU A 57 3.86 6.74 1.42
C LEU A 57 5.18 7.50 1.59
N SER A 58 6.27 6.78 1.90
CA SER A 58 7.62 7.37 1.96
C SER A 58 8.26 7.57 0.58
N ILE A 59 7.66 7.02 -0.48
CA ILE A 59 8.17 7.11 -1.85
C ILE A 59 7.27 8.07 -2.63
N PRO A 60 7.76 9.27 -2.99
CA PRO A 60 6.98 10.23 -3.77
C PRO A 60 6.55 9.61 -5.10
N GLY A 61 5.27 9.73 -5.44
CA GLY A 61 4.74 9.26 -6.72
C GLY A 61 4.53 7.74 -6.83
N ALA A 62 4.77 6.96 -5.76
CA ALA A 62 4.54 5.52 -5.79
C ALA A 62 3.05 5.17 -5.79
N GLY A 63 2.61 4.34 -6.73
CA GLY A 63 1.26 3.79 -6.77
C GLY A 63 1.02 2.98 -8.04
N ALA A 64 0.37 1.83 -7.89
CA ALA A 64 -0.06 0.94 -8.97
C ALA A 64 -1.46 1.28 -9.49
N PHE A 65 -2.18 2.17 -8.80
CA PHE A 65 -3.56 2.47 -9.11
C PHE A 65 -3.66 3.36 -10.36
N PRO A 66 -4.56 3.06 -11.31
CA PRO A 66 -4.71 3.85 -12.54
C PRO A 66 -5.15 5.31 -12.29
N ALA A 67 -5.59 5.65 -11.07
CA ALA A 67 -5.96 7.01 -10.68
C ALA A 67 -4.79 7.85 -10.14
N GLY A 68 -3.55 7.34 -10.18
CA GLY A 68 -2.36 8.07 -9.77
C GLY A 68 -1.68 7.50 -8.51
N PRO A 69 -0.71 8.24 -7.96
CA PRO A 69 0.11 7.76 -6.84
C PRO A 69 -0.73 7.53 -5.59
N LEU A 70 -0.31 6.57 -4.76
CA LEU A 70 -0.94 6.28 -3.50
C LEU A 70 -0.81 7.50 -2.57
N THR A 71 -1.95 8.06 -2.15
CA THR A 71 -1.99 9.21 -1.25
C THR A 71 -2.79 8.89 0.01
N PRO A 72 -2.56 9.63 1.11
CA PRO A 72 -3.40 9.55 2.31
C PRO A 72 -4.90 9.72 2.01
N ALA A 73 -5.25 10.55 1.02
CA ALA A 73 -6.63 10.74 0.58
C ALA A 73 -7.20 9.49 -0.11
N LEU A 74 -6.45 8.85 -0.99
CA LEU A 74 -6.88 7.59 -1.63
C LEU A 74 -7.06 6.47 -0.61
N LEU A 75 -6.16 6.36 0.37
CA LEU A 75 -6.29 5.37 1.45
C LEU A 75 -7.58 5.51 2.26
N ARG A 76 -8.10 6.74 2.42
CA ARG A 76 -9.39 6.99 3.09
C ARG A 76 -10.61 6.61 2.26
N LEU A 77 -10.48 6.64 0.94
CA LEU A 77 -11.58 6.41 0.00
C LEU A 77 -11.68 4.95 -0.45
N ASP A 78 -10.55 4.25 -0.48
CA ASP A 78 -10.45 2.91 -1.04
C ASP A 78 -11.04 1.84 -0.10
N PRO A 79 -12.09 1.11 -0.51
CA PRO A 79 -12.74 0.08 0.31
C PRO A 79 -11.83 -1.08 0.71
N MET A 80 -10.71 -1.30 0.00
CA MET A 80 -9.78 -2.38 0.32
C MET A 80 -9.09 -2.18 1.68
N PHE A 81 -9.08 -0.96 2.21
CA PHE A 81 -8.51 -0.62 3.52
C PHE A 81 -9.56 -0.41 4.61
N ASP A 82 -10.84 -0.72 4.35
CA ASP A 82 -11.91 -0.53 5.33
C ASP A 82 -11.65 -1.28 6.64
N SER A 83 -11.00 -2.45 6.57
CA SER A 83 -10.59 -3.24 7.74
C SER A 83 -9.56 -2.52 8.63
N LEU A 84 -8.78 -1.58 8.08
CA LEU A 84 -7.74 -0.85 8.79
C LEU A 84 -8.26 0.46 9.41
N ARG A 85 -9.47 0.91 9.05
CA ARG A 85 -10.01 2.20 9.51
C ARG A 85 -10.18 2.30 11.03
N ASN A 86 -10.32 1.18 11.71
CA ASN A 86 -10.43 1.12 13.17
C ASN A 86 -9.06 1.12 13.87
N ASP A 87 -7.94 1.09 13.13
CA ASP A 87 -6.60 1.08 13.70
C ASP A 87 -6.03 2.52 13.84
N PRO A 88 -5.65 2.96 15.06
CA PRO A 88 -5.10 4.30 15.29
C PRO A 88 -3.83 4.60 14.48
N ARG A 89 -3.07 3.59 14.07
CA ARG A 89 -1.87 3.75 13.25
C ARG A 89 -2.24 4.05 11.81
N PHE A 90 -3.32 3.46 11.31
CA PHE A 90 -3.87 3.79 10.00
C PHE A 90 -4.45 5.20 9.99
N GLU A 91 -5.16 5.60 11.04
CA GLU A 91 -5.65 6.98 11.18
C GLU A 91 -4.52 8.01 11.12
N LYS A 92 -3.39 7.76 11.80
CA LYS A 92 -2.20 8.61 11.73
C LYS A 92 -1.60 8.68 10.33
N LEU A 93 -1.56 7.56 9.61
CA LEU A 93 -1.07 7.51 8.23
C LEU A 93 -1.92 8.37 7.30
N VAL A 94 -3.24 8.31 7.45
CA VAL A 94 -4.15 9.08 6.60
C VAL A 94 -4.28 10.54 7.04
N ALA A 95 -4.06 10.84 8.32
CA ALA A 95 -4.08 12.19 8.89
C ALA A 95 -2.85 13.02 8.55
N SER A 96 -1.73 12.39 8.19
CA SER A 96 -0.58 13.12 7.69
C SER A 96 -0.95 13.81 6.37
N PRO A 97 -0.87 15.15 6.28
CA PRO A 97 -1.04 15.83 5.00
C PRO A 97 0.02 15.31 4.05
N ALA A 98 -0.34 15.15 2.77
CA ALA A 98 0.65 14.95 1.72
C ALA A 98 1.74 16.04 1.83
N PRO A 99 3.02 15.74 1.53
CA PRO A 99 4.03 16.78 1.45
C PRO A 99 3.52 17.78 0.41
N ASN A 100 3.24 18.98 0.86
CA ASN A 100 2.69 20.04 0.06
C ASN A 100 3.85 20.67 -0.73
N ASP A 101 4.40 19.96 -1.71
CA ASP A 101 5.36 20.52 -2.66
C ASP A 101 4.61 21.09 -3.87
N ALA A 102 3.91 22.19 -3.62
CA ALA A 102 3.56 23.18 -4.62
C ALA A 102 4.15 24.51 -4.17
N LYS A 103 5.48 24.60 -4.21
CA LYS A 103 6.20 25.87 -4.17
C LYS A 103 7.28 25.87 -5.23
N GLN A 104 6.92 26.39 -6.40
CA GLN A 104 7.72 27.31 -7.22
C GLN A 104 6.85 27.94 -8.29
#